data_AF-A0A8B6FY96-F1
#
_entry.id   AF-A0A8B6FY96-F1
#
_cell.length_a   1.000
_cell.length_b   1.000
_cell.length_c   1.000
_cell.angle_alpha   90.00
_cell.angle_beta   90.00
_cell.angle_gamma   90.00
#
_symmetry.space_group_name_H-M   'P 1'
#
loop_
_entity.id
_entity.type
_entity.pdbx_description
1 polymer ?
#
loop_
_entity_poly.entity_id
_entity_poly.type
_entity_poly.pdbx_seq_one_letter_code
_entity_poly.pdbx_strand_id
1 'polypeptide(L)'
;MGMGNRPYVSDAVELSDEETMIEAGALGMDNPEGLVTLLWYLNTRNFGLRECHEHRQLKWGDVKLITTPEKHLVYNERSTKTRDGTNCKNTRAYAPKSWLNHDNPEKCHVSAYEKV
;
A
#
# COMPACT_ATOMS: atom_id res chain seq x y z
N MET A 1 -21.20 -28.85 8.91
CA MET A 1 -20.54 -27.59 9.33
C MET A 1 -19.04 -27.87 9.38
N GLY A 2 -18.27 -27.37 8.40
CA GLY A 2 -16.85 -27.70 8.29
C GLY A 2 -16.01 -26.81 9.20
N MET A 3 -15.57 -27.34 10.33
CA MET A 3 -14.53 -26.70 11.15
C MET A 3 -13.18 -26.96 10.45
N GLY A 4 -12.84 -26.08 9.52
CA GLY A 4 -11.56 -26.12 8.82
C GLY A 4 -10.43 -25.75 9.79
N ASN A 5 -9.80 -26.74 10.39
CA ASN A 5 -8.57 -26.55 11.17
C ASN A 5 -7.43 -26.24 10.18
N ARG A 6 -7.09 -24.96 10.02
CA ARG A 6 -5.98 -24.50 9.16
C ARG A 6 -4.77 -24.21 10.06
N PRO A 7 -3.88 -25.20 10.30
CA PRO A 7 -2.76 -25.04 11.24
C PRO A 7 -1.73 -23.98 10.79
N TYR A 8 -1.81 -23.52 9.54
CA TYR A 8 -0.92 -22.51 8.95
C TYR A 8 -1.68 -21.25 8.53
N VAL A 9 -2.74 -20.88 9.26
CA VAL A 9 -3.41 -19.61 9.03
C VAL A 9 -2.47 -18.48 9.41
N SER A 10 -2.27 -17.53 8.49
CA SER A 10 -1.57 -16.29 8.82
C SER A 10 -2.49 -15.41 9.65
N ASP A 11 -1.96 -14.89 10.75
CA ASP A 11 -2.63 -13.83 11.51
C ASP A 11 -2.57 -12.50 10.77
N ALA A 12 -3.57 -11.66 11.03
CA ALA A 12 -3.60 -10.30 10.51
C ALA A 12 -2.62 -9.44 11.32
N VAL A 13 -1.99 -8.46 10.65
CA VAL A 13 -1.12 -7.49 11.33
C VAL A 13 -1.98 -6.63 12.26
N GLU A 14 -1.62 -6.60 13.54
CA GLU A 14 -2.29 -5.77 14.55
C GLU A 14 -1.61 -4.40 14.69
N LEU A 15 -2.28 -3.45 15.36
CA LEU A 15 -1.72 -2.12 15.62
C LEU A 15 -0.44 -2.19 16.46
N SER A 16 -0.37 -3.13 17.41
CA SER A 16 0.82 -3.39 18.24
C SER A 16 2.02 -3.86 17.43
N ASP A 17 1.80 -4.65 16.36
CA ASP A 17 2.86 -5.07 15.45
C ASP A 17 3.40 -3.86 14.67
N GLU A 18 2.52 -2.98 14.20
CA GLU A 18 2.92 -1.73 13.52
C GLU A 18 3.77 -0.85 14.44
N GLU A 19 3.37 -0.67 15.70
CA GLU A 19 4.12 0.12 16.68
C GLU A 19 5.49 -0.49 16.97
N THR A 20 5.56 -1.82 17.15
CA THR A 20 6.83 -2.53 17.38
C THR A 20 7.77 -2.37 16.17
N MET A 21 7.26 -2.47 14.95
CA MET A 21 8.06 -2.29 13.73
C MET A 21 8.56 -0.85 13.55
N ILE A 22 7.81 0.14 14.03
CA ILE A 22 8.24 1.54 14.03
C ILE A 22 9.32 1.78 15.07
N GLU A 23 9.14 1.27 16.29
CA GLU A 23 10.15 1.39 17.36
C GLU A 23 11.46 0.71 16.96
N ALA A 24 11.39 -0.43 16.27
CA ALA A 24 12.56 -1.12 15.72
C ALA A 24 13.22 -0.39 14.54
N GLY A 25 12.63 0.71 14.04
CA GLY A 25 13.13 1.47 12.89
C GLY A 25 12.91 0.80 11.52
N ALA A 26 12.18 -0.32 11.47
CA ALA A 26 11.86 -1.05 10.24
C ALA A 26 10.80 -0.32 9.42
N LEU A 27 9.87 0.39 10.08
CA LEU A 27 8.91 1.29 9.47
C LEU A 27 9.17 2.71 9.95
N GLY A 28 9.43 3.65 9.07
CA GLY A 28 9.64 5.03 9.50
C GLY A 28 10.08 5.95 8.38
N MET A 29 9.99 7.26 8.63
CA MET A 29 10.41 8.27 7.66
C MET A 29 11.79 8.86 7.95
N ASP A 30 12.45 8.39 9.02
CA ASP A 30 13.72 8.94 9.50
C ASP A 30 14.93 8.32 8.75
N ASN A 31 14.80 7.07 8.30
CA ASN A 31 15.83 6.35 7.60
C ASN A 31 15.35 5.91 6.20
N PRO A 32 16.25 5.83 5.20
CA PRO A 32 15.86 5.57 3.81
C PRO A 32 15.28 4.16 3.61
N GLU A 33 15.81 3.15 4.30
CA GLU A 33 15.36 1.75 4.18
C GLU A 33 13.94 1.56 4.77
N GLY A 34 13.71 2.18 5.92
CA GLY A 34 12.44 2.26 6.61
C GLY A 34 11.42 3.08 5.85
N LEU A 35 11.84 4.12 5.11
CA LEU A 35 10.93 4.91 4.26
C LEU A 35 10.43 4.07 3.08
N VAL A 36 11.34 3.34 2.42
CA VAL A 36 10.97 2.43 1.32
C VAL A 36 10.09 1.29 1.84
N THR A 37 10.41 0.73 3.01
CA THR A 37 9.62 -0.35 3.64
C THR A 37 8.24 0.16 4.07
N LEU A 38 8.16 1.38 4.61
CA LEU A 38 6.90 2.04 4.95
C LEU A 38 6.04 2.28 3.72
N LEU A 39 6.63 2.76 2.62
CA LEU A 39 5.90 2.92 1.36
C LEU A 39 5.43 1.59 0.80
N TRP A 40 6.26 0.55 0.87
CA TRP A 40 5.84 -0.79 0.48
C TRP A 40 4.64 -1.25 1.31
N TYR A 41 4.71 -1.13 2.64
CA TYR A 41 3.63 -1.48 3.56
C TYR A 41 2.33 -0.69 3.28
N LEU A 42 2.42 0.63 3.12
CA LEU A 42 1.27 1.50 2.88
C LEU A 42 0.63 1.28 1.50
N ASN A 43 1.43 0.94 0.49
CA ASN A 43 0.92 0.54 -0.82
C ASN A 43 0.17 -0.80 -0.73
N THR A 44 0.69 -1.79 -0.01
CA THR A 44 -0.01 -3.06 0.24
C THR A 44 -1.33 -2.81 0.98
N ARG A 45 -1.29 -2.05 2.08
CA ARG A 45 -2.45 -1.78 2.95
C ARG A 45 -3.53 -0.95 2.24
N ASN A 46 -3.17 0.15 1.59
CA ASN A 46 -4.14 1.11 1.05
C ASN A 46 -4.57 0.79 -0.38
N PHE A 47 -3.66 0.29 -1.23
CA PHE A 47 -3.98 0.00 -2.63
C PHE A 47 -4.33 -1.46 -2.89
N GLY A 48 -4.02 -2.34 -1.93
CA GLY A 48 -4.25 -3.78 -2.05
C GLY A 48 -3.31 -4.43 -3.06
N LEU A 49 -2.11 -3.86 -3.24
CA LEU A 49 -1.07 -4.49 -4.05
C LEU A 49 -0.67 -5.82 -3.41
N ARG A 50 -0.70 -6.88 -4.21
CA ARG A 50 -0.40 -8.24 -3.80
C ARG A 50 1.01 -8.61 -4.26
N GLU A 51 1.69 -9.39 -3.42
CA GLU A 51 2.95 -10.07 -3.78
C GLU A 51 4.12 -9.09 -4.05
N CYS A 52 5.36 -9.58 -3.91
CA CYS A 52 6.55 -8.80 -4.27
C CYS A 52 6.59 -8.43 -5.77
N HIS A 53 5.85 -9.13 -6.61
CA HIS A 53 5.88 -8.96 -8.07
C HIS A 53 5.14 -7.69 -8.54
N GLU A 54 3.98 -7.36 -7.95
CA GLU A 54 3.26 -6.13 -8.32
C GLU A 54 4.04 -4.90 -7.87
N HIS A 55 4.62 -4.95 -6.67
CA HIS A 55 5.46 -3.86 -6.15
C HIS A 55 6.71 -3.62 -7.02
N ARG A 56 7.41 -4.67 -7.46
CA ARG A 56 8.60 -4.54 -8.32
C ARG A 56 8.28 -4.01 -9.73
N GLN A 57 7.03 -4.11 -10.16
CA GLN A 57 6.58 -3.63 -11.46
C GLN A 57 5.96 -2.24 -11.44
N LEU A 58 5.85 -1.62 -10.26
CA LEU A 58 5.51 -0.22 -10.15
C LEU A 58 6.54 0.60 -10.94
N LYS A 59 6.04 1.50 -11.77
CA LYS A 59 6.84 2.48 -12.49
C LYS A 59 6.39 3.88 -12.10
N TRP A 60 7.27 4.84 -12.37
CA TRP A 60 6.96 6.25 -12.26
C TRP A 60 5.67 6.59 -13.00
N GLY A 61 4.76 7.28 -12.30
CA GLY A 61 3.45 7.67 -12.82
C GLY A 61 2.32 6.66 -12.59
N ASP A 62 2.59 5.45 -12.09
CA ASP A 62 1.53 4.53 -11.69
C ASP A 62 0.87 4.98 -10.38
N VAL A 63 1.66 5.52 -9.44
CA VAL A 63 1.15 6.24 -8.27
C VAL A 63 1.27 7.73 -8.54
N LYS A 64 0.19 8.48 -8.32
CA LYS A 64 0.14 9.93 -8.54
C LYS A 64 -0.35 10.65 -7.31
N LEU A 65 0.35 11.71 -6.93
CA LEU A 65 -0.09 12.66 -5.92
C LEU A 65 -1.03 13.68 -6.54
N ILE A 66 -2.26 13.72 -6.04
CA ILE A 66 -3.28 14.71 -6.38
C ILE A 66 -3.39 15.68 -5.22
N THR A 67 -3.35 16.99 -5.49
CA THR A 67 -3.34 18.04 -4.47
C THR A 67 -4.65 18.81 -4.37
N THR A 68 -5.51 18.73 -5.38
CA THR A 68 -6.80 19.44 -5.45
C THR A 68 -7.95 18.47 -5.75
N PRO A 69 -9.13 18.61 -5.11
CA PRO A 69 -9.47 19.53 -4.00
C PRO A 69 -8.89 19.12 -2.64
N GLU A 70 -8.56 17.84 -2.46
CA GLU A 70 -8.01 17.28 -1.23
C GLU A 70 -6.79 16.40 -1.57
N LYS A 71 -5.76 16.44 -0.73
CA LYS A 71 -4.48 15.80 -1.04
C LYS A 71 -4.58 14.28 -0.87
N HIS A 72 -4.33 13.54 -1.95
CA HIS A 72 -4.39 12.08 -1.95
C HIS A 72 -3.50 11.45 -3.01
N LEU A 73 -3.10 10.21 -2.76
CA LEU A 73 -2.46 9.36 -3.75
C LEU A 73 -3.51 8.55 -4.50
N VAL A 74 -3.33 8.39 -5.80
CA VAL A 74 -4.13 7.52 -6.67
C VAL A 74 -3.19 6.52 -7.32
N TYR A 75 -3.53 5.23 -7.22
CA TYR A 75 -2.82 4.19 -7.97
C TYR A 75 -3.59 3.79 -9.22
N ASN A 76 -2.92 3.85 -10.37
CA ASN A 76 -3.43 3.46 -11.67
C ASN A 76 -2.91 2.06 -12.03
N GLU A 77 -3.80 1.08 -11.98
CA GLU A 77 -3.48 -0.31 -12.28
C GLU A 77 -3.41 -0.52 -13.80
N ARG A 78 -2.25 -0.97 -14.31
CA ARG A 78 -2.06 -1.23 -15.75
C ARG A 78 -2.62 -2.58 -16.20
N SER A 79 -2.04 -3.65 -15.67
CA SER A 79 -2.50 -5.04 -15.82
C SER A 79 -1.99 -5.85 -14.64
N THR A 80 -2.82 -6.74 -14.09
CA THR A 80 -2.45 -7.67 -13.00
C THR A 80 -2.69 -9.11 -13.43
N LYS A 81 -2.21 -10.08 -12.66
CA LYS A 81 -2.39 -11.52 -12.95
C LYS A 81 -3.85 -11.91 -13.22
N THR A 82 -4.79 -11.29 -12.51
CA THR A 82 -6.24 -11.52 -12.66
C THR A 82 -6.91 -10.60 -13.68
N ARG A 83 -6.19 -9.59 -14.19
CA ARG A 83 -6.70 -8.50 -15.04
C ARG A 83 -5.60 -8.13 -16.05
N ASP A 84 -5.33 -9.08 -16.94
CA ASP A 84 -4.21 -9.05 -17.89
C ASP A 84 -4.41 -8.06 -19.06
N GLY A 85 -5.64 -7.54 -19.22
CA GLY A 85 -5.99 -6.56 -20.25
C GLY A 85 -6.56 -7.17 -21.53
N THR A 86 -6.63 -8.51 -21.67
CA THR A 86 -7.29 -9.17 -22.81
C THR A 86 -8.78 -8.83 -22.87
N ASN A 87 -9.42 -8.63 -21.72
CA ASN A 87 -10.76 -8.07 -21.63
C ASN A 87 -10.71 -6.61 -21.19
N CYS A 88 -11.00 -5.69 -22.11
CA CYS A 88 -11.04 -4.25 -21.85
C CYS A 88 -12.07 -3.82 -20.78
N LYS A 89 -13.04 -4.70 -20.45
CA LYS A 89 -14.01 -4.48 -19.35
C LYS A 89 -13.51 -4.97 -18.00
N ASN A 90 -12.41 -5.72 -17.94
CA ASN A 90 -11.85 -6.26 -16.71
C ASN A 90 -10.89 -5.24 -16.05
N THR A 91 -11.40 -4.04 -15.84
CA THR A 91 -10.73 -2.93 -15.16
C THR A 91 -11.38 -2.66 -13.81
N ARG A 92 -10.68 -1.96 -12.91
CA ARG A 92 -11.20 -1.67 -11.57
C ARG A 92 -12.25 -0.60 -11.78
N ALA A 93 -13.44 -0.79 -11.22
CA ALA A 93 -14.49 0.23 -11.30
C ALA A 93 -14.02 1.58 -10.75
N TYR A 94 -13.12 1.55 -9.75
CA TYR A 94 -12.51 2.73 -9.15
C TYR A 94 -11.02 2.50 -8.89
N ALA A 95 -10.21 3.51 -9.21
CA ALA A 95 -8.81 3.52 -8.80
C ALA A 95 -8.72 3.65 -7.27
N PRO A 96 -7.91 2.83 -6.59
CA PRO A 96 -7.74 2.95 -5.15
C PRO A 96 -7.05 4.29 -4.82
N LYS A 97 -7.52 4.91 -3.73
CA LYS A 97 -7.09 6.23 -3.28
C LYS A 97 -6.63 6.17 -1.83
N SER A 98 -5.61 6.93 -1.50
CA SER A 98 -5.11 7.08 -0.14
C SER A 98 -5.05 8.54 0.21
N TRP A 99 -5.88 8.97 1.15
CA TRP A 99 -5.98 10.37 1.56
C TRP A 99 -4.87 10.77 2.53
N LEU A 100 -4.57 12.06 2.56
CA LEU A 100 -3.71 12.65 3.57
C LEU A 100 -4.35 12.44 4.95
N ASN A 101 -3.55 11.94 5.89
CA ASN A 101 -3.95 11.76 7.28
C ASN A 101 -3.19 12.79 8.14
N HIS A 102 -3.94 13.70 8.75
CA HIS A 102 -3.39 14.75 9.62
C HIS A 102 -3.21 14.30 11.07
N ASP A 103 -3.93 13.26 11.49
CA ASP A 103 -3.92 12.76 12.87
C ASP A 103 -2.65 11.97 13.18
N ASN A 104 -2.15 11.22 12.19
CA ASN A 104 -0.95 10.39 12.30
C ASN A 104 0.01 10.65 11.12
N PRO A 105 0.78 11.74 11.14
CA PRO A 105 1.63 12.14 10.02
C PRO A 105 2.79 11.15 9.77
N GLU A 106 3.29 10.49 10.81
CA GLU A 106 4.38 9.51 10.78
C GLU A 106 4.01 8.18 10.07
N LYS A 107 2.71 7.84 10.06
CA LYS A 107 2.16 6.66 9.36
C LYS A 107 1.45 7.05 8.06
N CYS A 108 1.50 8.32 7.68
CA CYS A 108 0.72 8.83 6.57
C CYS A 108 1.36 8.47 5.22
N HIS A 109 0.56 7.86 4.34
CA HIS A 109 0.99 7.44 3.01
C HIS A 109 1.38 8.61 2.11
N VAL A 110 0.60 9.70 2.15
CA VAL A 110 0.90 10.90 1.38
C VAL A 110 2.21 11.52 1.84
N SER A 111 2.39 11.69 3.15
CA SER A 111 3.62 12.27 3.72
C SER A 111 4.86 11.40 3.47
N ALA A 112 4.71 10.07 3.48
CA ALA A 112 5.78 9.13 3.12
C ALA A 112 6.21 9.30 1.66
N TYR A 113 5.22 9.39 0.76
CA TYR A 113 5.47 9.51 -0.68
C TYR A 113 6.18 10.81 -1.06
N GLU A 114 5.91 11.91 -0.34
CA GLU A 114 6.57 13.20 -0.59
C GLU A 114 8.04 13.26 -0.15
N LYS A 115 8.47 12.31 0.67
CA LYS A 115 9.86 12.22 1.14
C LYS A 115 10.77 11.38 0.24
N VAL A 116 10.21 10.71 -0.77
CA VAL A 116 10.93 9.93 -1.79
C VAL A 116 11.23 10.77 -3.01
#